data_AF-A0A6N6KW70-F1
#
_entry.id   AF-A0A6N6KW70-F1
#
_cell.length_a   1.000
_cell.length_b   1.000
_cell.length_c   1.000
_cell.angle_alpha   90.00
_cell.angle_beta   90.00
_cell.angle_gamma   90.00
#
_symmetry.space_group_name_H-M   'P 1'
#
loop_
_entity.id
_entity.type
_entity.pdbx_description
1 polymer ?
#
loop_
_entity_poly.entity_id
_entity_poly.type
_entity_poly.pdbx_seq_one_letter_code
_entity_poly.pdbx_strand_id
1 'polypeptide(L)'
;MANKKEALPWGWIINIGVITKILLPITAFIWVFIYSFLINPGQTEAFYQAYAQTASSYVSIITGIPIFFFFAWWMGRRTGRRVMASAVLIWLIYVALDLPLLLFFDFSDVWIPTIIAHATKLLGAYLGALLAIKQSSESSPATA
;
A
#
# COMPACT_ATOMS: atom_id res chain seq x y z
N MET A 1 5.46 -32.69 12.92
CA MET A 1 5.92 -31.33 13.32
C MET A 1 6.02 -30.49 12.06
N ALA A 2 5.09 -29.55 11.84
CA ALA A 2 5.15 -28.67 10.67
C ALA A 2 6.43 -27.82 10.76
N ASN A 3 7.21 -27.82 9.69
CA ASN A 3 8.45 -27.06 9.60
C ASN A 3 8.12 -25.57 9.79
N LYS A 4 8.68 -24.90 10.80
CA LYS A 4 8.44 -23.45 11.08
C LYS A 4 8.71 -22.56 9.86
N LYS A 5 9.48 -23.03 8.86
CA LYS A 5 9.69 -22.36 7.57
C LYS A 5 8.44 -22.29 6.68
N GLU A 6 7.38 -23.01 7.02
CA GLU A 6 6.11 -23.02 6.30
C GLU A 6 5.00 -22.24 6.99
N ALA A 7 5.23 -21.48 8.06
CA ALA A 7 4.19 -20.63 8.62
C ALA A 7 4.11 -19.29 7.87
N LEU A 8 2.90 -18.73 7.69
CA LEU A 8 2.77 -17.34 7.24
C LEU A 8 3.34 -16.42 8.33
N PRO A 9 4.17 -15.42 8.00
CA PRO A 9 4.74 -14.51 8.99
C PRO A 9 3.71 -13.45 9.40
N TRP A 10 2.64 -13.86 10.07
CA TRP A 10 1.49 -13.02 10.43
C TRP A 10 1.88 -11.71 11.11
N GLY A 11 2.82 -11.74 12.06
CA GLY A 11 3.28 -10.52 12.73
C GLY A 11 3.86 -9.49 11.76
N TRP A 12 4.63 -9.92 10.76
CA TRP A 12 5.15 -9.03 9.73
C TRP A 12 4.07 -8.53 8.76
N ILE A 13 3.15 -9.41 8.37
CA ILE A 13 2.06 -9.06 7.46
C ILE A 13 1.15 -8.00 8.09
N ILE A 14 0.79 -8.17 9.37
CA ILE A 14 0.02 -7.20 10.14
C ILE A 14 0.78 -5.88 10.28
N ASN A 15 2.05 -5.93 10.71
CA ASN A 15 2.86 -4.73 10.88
C ASN A 15 2.97 -3.93 9.57
N ILE A 16 3.21 -4.59 8.44
CA ILE A 16 3.26 -3.92 7.14
C ILE A 16 1.91 -3.32 6.78
N GLY A 17 0.80 -4.05 6.95
CA GLY A 17 -0.54 -3.53 6.67
C GLY A 17 -0.86 -2.26 7.46
N VAL A 18 -0.43 -2.19 8.72
CA VAL A 18 -0.57 -0.99 9.56
C VAL A 18 0.39 0.12 9.11
N ILE A 19 1.64 -0.21 8.80
CA ILE A 19 2.64 0.77 8.33
C ILE A 19 2.18 1.42 7.02
N THR A 20 1.69 0.64 6.04
CA THR A 20 1.20 1.20 4.77
C THR A 20 -0.01 2.10 4.99
N LYS A 21 -0.84 1.80 6.01
CA LYS A 21 -1.97 2.64 6.40
C LYS A 21 -1.55 4.01 6.92
N ILE A 22 -0.43 4.09 7.62
CA ILE A 22 0.14 5.34 8.15
C ILE A 22 0.91 6.11 7.06
N LEU A 23 1.65 5.40 6.20
CA LEU A 23 2.49 6.02 5.18
C LEU A 23 1.67 6.79 4.12
N LEU A 24 0.49 6.31 3.75
CA LEU A 24 -0.31 6.97 2.71
C LEU A 24 -0.76 8.39 3.12
N PRO A 25 -1.38 8.61 4.30
CA PRO A 25 -1.63 9.96 4.82
C PRO A 25 -0.37 10.83 4.88
N ILE A 26 0.78 10.26 5.28
CA ILE A 26 2.05 10.99 5.29
C ILE A 26 2.43 11.46 3.88
N THR A 27 2.26 10.62 2.85
CA THR A 27 2.53 11.05 1.47
C THR A 27 1.61 12.17 1.00
N ALA A 28 0.33 12.14 1.38
CA ALA A 28 -0.61 13.22 1.09
C ALA A 28 -0.21 14.52 1.79
N PHE A 29 0.20 14.44 3.07
CA PHE A 29 0.72 15.59 3.80
C PHE A 29 1.97 16.19 3.15
N ILE A 30 2.94 15.35 2.78
CA ILE A 30 4.16 15.79 2.08
C ILE A 30 3.80 16.48 0.76
N TRP A 31 2.83 15.95 0.01
CA TRP A 31 2.37 16.59 -1.22
C TRP A 31 1.76 17.97 -0.97
N VAL A 32 0.86 18.10 0.01
CA VAL A 32 0.25 19.40 0.34
C VAL A 32 1.30 20.39 0.82
N PHE A 33 2.29 19.94 1.59
CA PHE A 33 3.43 20.75 1.99
C PHE A 33 4.26 21.22 0.78
N ILE A 34 4.61 20.34 -0.15
CA ILE A 34 5.30 20.73 -1.39
C ILE A 34 4.46 21.74 -2.18
N TYR A 35 3.16 21.50 -2.29
CA TYR A 35 2.24 22.36 -3.01
C TYR A 35 2.16 23.76 -2.38
N SER A 36 2.12 23.86 -1.05
CA SER A 36 2.02 25.14 -0.35
C SER A 36 3.29 25.98 -0.39
N PHE A 37 4.47 25.37 -0.50
CA PHE A 37 5.73 26.12 -0.56
C PHE A 37 6.22 26.40 -1.99
N LEU A 38 6.00 25.47 -2.93
CA LEU A 38 6.65 25.51 -4.24
C LEU A 38 5.69 25.77 -5.41
N ILE A 39 4.41 25.39 -5.30
CA ILE A 39 3.48 25.42 -6.43
C ILE A 39 2.52 26.60 -6.32
N ASN A 40 1.88 26.78 -5.17
CA ASN A 40 0.92 27.85 -4.94
C ASN A 40 1.10 28.43 -3.53
N PRO A 41 2.19 29.16 -3.28
CA PRO A 41 2.45 29.79 -1.99
C PRO A 41 1.55 30.99 -1.72
N GLY A 42 1.39 31.31 -0.43
CA GLY A 42 0.68 32.53 0.03
C GLY A 42 -0.84 32.39 0.19
N GLN A 43 -1.38 31.17 0.07
CA GLN A 43 -2.81 30.92 0.30
C GLN A 43 -3.14 30.79 1.80
N THR A 44 -4.42 30.91 2.12
CA THR A 44 -4.91 30.74 3.50
C THR A 44 -4.85 29.28 3.94
N GLU A 45 -4.83 29.04 5.25
CA GLU A 45 -4.89 27.69 5.80
C GLU A 45 -6.16 26.93 5.32
N ALA A 46 -7.31 27.62 5.32
CA ALA A 46 -8.57 27.04 4.86
C ALA A 46 -8.50 26.55 3.40
N PHE A 47 -7.77 27.26 2.54
CA PHE A 47 -7.56 26.83 1.16
C PHE A 47 -6.77 25.51 1.11
N TYR A 48 -5.67 25.39 1.85
CA TYR A 48 -4.88 24.16 1.86
C TYR A 48 -5.60 22.99 2.52
N GLN A 49 -6.42 23.23 3.55
CA GLN A 49 -7.26 22.19 4.15
C GLN A 49 -8.28 21.65 3.14
N ALA A 50 -8.96 22.53 2.39
CA ALA A 50 -9.88 22.11 1.33
C ALA A 50 -9.14 21.36 0.21
N TYR A 51 -7.99 21.89 -0.23
CA TYR A 51 -7.15 21.23 -1.23
C TYR A 51 -6.68 19.84 -0.78
N ALA A 52 -6.31 19.68 0.50
CA ALA A 52 -5.86 18.41 1.05
C ALA A 52 -6.93 17.31 0.95
N GLN A 53 -8.21 17.65 1.16
CA GLN A 53 -9.31 16.69 1.04
C GLN A 53 -9.37 16.11 -0.38
N THR A 54 -9.29 16.95 -1.40
CA THR A 54 -9.31 16.51 -2.80
C THR A 54 -8.00 15.84 -3.22
N ALA A 55 -6.85 16.42 -2.86
CA ALA A 55 -5.52 15.93 -3.24
C ALA A 55 -5.22 14.56 -2.63
N SER A 56 -5.71 14.27 -1.42
CA SER A 56 -5.45 13.01 -0.72
C SER A 56 -5.85 11.78 -1.53
N SER A 57 -6.98 11.83 -2.24
CA SER A 57 -7.46 10.75 -3.12
C SER A 57 -6.50 10.49 -4.27
N TYR A 58 -6.05 11.54 -4.96
CA TYR A 58 -5.12 11.42 -6.08
C TYR A 58 -3.74 10.95 -5.64
N VAL A 59 -3.22 11.51 -4.54
CA VAL A 59 -1.93 11.09 -3.98
C VAL A 59 -1.98 9.61 -3.61
N SER A 60 -3.04 9.15 -2.94
CA SER A 60 -3.21 7.74 -2.55
C SER A 60 -3.26 6.76 -3.73
N ILE A 61 -3.80 7.18 -4.88
CA ILE A 61 -3.80 6.38 -6.12
C ILE A 61 -2.37 6.25 -6.67
N ILE A 62 -1.63 7.38 -6.73
CA ILE A 62 -0.29 7.43 -7.31
C ILE A 62 0.74 6.76 -6.39
N THR A 63 0.73 7.09 -5.10
CA THR A 63 1.70 6.56 -4.11
C THR A 63 1.35 5.17 -3.61
N GLY A 64 0.09 4.75 -3.78
CA GLY A 64 -0.37 3.39 -3.44
C GLY A 64 0.42 2.30 -4.16
N ILE A 65 0.67 2.46 -5.47
CA ILE A 65 1.43 1.48 -6.27
C ILE A 65 2.85 1.29 -5.72
N PRO A 66 3.72 2.31 -5.64
CA PRO A 66 5.11 2.12 -5.21
C PRO A 66 5.22 1.64 -3.77
N ILE A 67 4.36 2.11 -2.85
CA ILE A 67 4.37 1.66 -1.45
C ILE A 67 4.06 0.15 -1.37
N PHE A 68 2.95 -0.28 -1.96
CA PHE A 68 2.54 -1.69 -1.90
C PHE A 68 3.49 -2.60 -2.68
N PHE A 69 4.00 -2.12 -3.82
CA PHE A 69 5.06 -2.80 -4.57
C PHE A 69 6.29 -3.05 -3.71
N PHE A 70 6.81 -2.01 -3.06
CA PHE A 70 8.02 -2.10 -2.26
C PHE A 70 7.87 -3.11 -1.12
N PHE A 71 6.78 -3.01 -0.35
CA PHE A 71 6.56 -3.91 0.78
C PHE A 71 6.27 -5.35 0.37
N ALA A 72 5.51 -5.58 -0.71
CA ALA A 72 5.26 -6.91 -1.22
C ALA A 72 6.55 -7.56 -1.78
N TRP A 73 7.36 -6.80 -2.51
CA TRP A 73 8.67 -7.25 -2.98
C TRP A 73 9.61 -7.58 -1.82
N TRP A 74 9.76 -6.66 -0.87
CA TRP A 74 10.64 -6.85 0.28
C TRP A 74 10.22 -8.04 1.15
N MET A 75 8.92 -8.20 1.38
CA MET A 75 8.38 -9.37 2.10
C MET A 75 8.59 -10.65 1.30
N GLY A 76 8.40 -10.61 -0.01
CA GLY A 76 8.58 -11.77 -0.89
C GLY A 76 9.98 -12.37 -0.82
N ARG A 77 11.00 -11.54 -0.64
CA ARG A 77 12.39 -11.99 -0.43
C ARG A 77 12.57 -12.81 0.86
N ARG A 78 11.62 -12.76 1.80
CA ARG A 78 11.66 -13.45 3.09
C ARG A 78 10.71 -14.65 3.18
N THR A 79 9.66 -14.68 2.36
CA THR A 79 8.56 -15.68 2.49
C THR A 79 8.60 -16.82 1.48
N GLY A 80 9.48 -16.77 0.48
CA GLY A 80 9.71 -17.85 -0.46
C GLY A 80 8.41 -18.30 -1.15
N ARG A 81 8.00 -19.56 -1.01
CA ARG A 81 6.82 -20.12 -1.71
C ARG A 81 5.49 -19.39 -1.39
N ARG A 82 5.43 -18.57 -0.34
CA ARG A 82 4.22 -17.84 0.10
C ARG A 82 4.22 -16.35 -0.24
N VAL A 83 5.10 -15.90 -1.14
CA VAL A 83 5.18 -14.49 -1.56
C VAL A 83 3.80 -13.93 -1.95
N MET A 84 3.12 -14.59 -2.88
CA MET A 84 1.83 -14.10 -3.40
C MET A 84 0.76 -14.04 -2.31
N ALA A 85 0.65 -15.10 -1.50
CA ALA A 85 -0.29 -15.12 -0.38
C ALA A 85 -0.01 -13.99 0.63
N SER A 86 1.27 -13.72 0.92
CA SER A 86 1.66 -12.66 1.85
C SER A 86 1.34 -11.26 1.29
N ALA A 87 1.56 -11.03 -0.01
CA ALA A 87 1.24 -9.77 -0.67
C ALA A 87 -0.27 -9.48 -0.69
N VAL A 88 -1.10 -10.49 -1.03
CA VAL A 88 -2.56 -10.37 -0.98
C VAL A 88 -3.05 -10.15 0.44
N LEU A 89 -2.47 -10.82 1.44
CA LEU A 89 -2.86 -10.62 2.84
C LEU A 89 -2.50 -9.23 3.37
N ILE A 90 -1.37 -8.64 2.97
CA ILE A 90 -1.04 -7.25 3.31
C ILE A 90 -2.13 -6.30 2.77
N TRP A 91 -2.55 -6.50 1.51
CA TRP A 91 -3.64 -5.72 0.93
C TRP A 91 -4.99 -5.97 1.62
N LEU A 92 -5.32 -7.22 1.96
CA LEU A 92 -6.55 -7.55 2.67
C LEU A 92 -6.60 -6.92 4.07
N ILE A 93 -5.49 -6.92 4.81
CA ILE A 93 -5.42 -6.23 6.11
C ILE A 93 -5.66 -4.73 5.92
N TYR A 94 -5.03 -4.12 4.92
CA TYR A 94 -5.25 -2.71 4.62
C TYR A 94 -6.74 -2.42 4.32
N VAL A 95 -7.38 -3.22 3.46
CA VAL A 95 -8.81 -3.09 3.14
C VAL A 95 -9.66 -3.29 4.39
N ALA A 96 -9.35 -4.28 5.22
CA ALA A 96 -10.07 -4.57 6.45
C ALA A 96 -9.99 -3.41 7.45
N LEU A 97 -8.85 -2.71 7.51
CA LEU A 97 -8.70 -1.49 8.31
C LEU A 97 -9.52 -0.31 7.75
N ASP A 98 -9.84 -0.32 6.46
CA ASP A 98 -10.70 0.69 5.82
C ASP A 98 -12.20 0.39 5.98
N LEU A 99 -12.60 -0.88 6.17
CA LEU A 99 -14.01 -1.25 6.26
C LEU A 99 -14.80 -0.49 7.33
N PRO A 100 -14.32 -0.29 8.58
CA PRO A 100 -15.04 0.53 9.54
C PRO A 100 -15.31 1.94 9.02
N LEU A 101 -14.32 2.57 8.40
CA LEU A 101 -14.50 3.90 7.82
C LEU A 101 -15.58 3.85 6.75
N LEU A 102 -15.49 2.92 5.79
CA LEU A 102 -16.45 2.79 4.68
C LEU A 102 -17.88 2.47 5.13
N LEU A 103 -18.06 1.84 6.29
CA LEU A 103 -19.38 1.47 6.82
C LEU A 103 -20.03 2.58 7.67
N PHE A 104 -19.23 3.44 8.30
CA PHE A 104 -19.72 4.45 9.24
C PHE A 104 -19.83 5.87 8.65
N PHE A 105 -19.28 6.11 7.46
CA PHE A 105 -19.27 7.43 6.82
C PHE A 105 -19.95 7.39 5.45
N ASP A 106 -20.64 8.47 5.08
CA ASP A 106 -21.22 8.63 3.75
C ASP A 106 -20.11 8.97 2.75
N PHE A 107 -19.91 8.04 1.80
CA PHE A 107 -18.91 8.13 0.75
C PHE A 107 -19.51 8.06 -0.65
N SER A 108 -20.81 8.34 -0.79
CA SER A 108 -21.54 8.34 -2.06
C SER A 108 -20.77 9.00 -3.22
N ASP A 109 -20.07 10.11 -2.96
CA ASP A 109 -19.29 10.84 -3.96
C ASP A 109 -17.85 10.33 -4.20
N VAL A 110 -17.34 9.41 -3.37
CA VAL A 110 -15.94 8.96 -3.41
C VAL A 110 -15.75 7.45 -3.60
N TRP A 111 -16.80 6.68 -3.85
CA TRP A 111 -16.69 5.23 -4.09
C TRP A 111 -15.80 4.88 -5.29
N ILE A 112 -15.97 5.58 -6.42
CA ILE A 112 -15.17 5.35 -7.63
C ILE A 112 -13.67 5.56 -7.37
N PRO A 113 -13.21 6.73 -6.88
CA PRO A 113 -11.80 6.92 -6.58
C PRO A 113 -11.30 5.97 -5.50
N THR A 114 -12.13 5.59 -4.53
CA THR A 114 -11.79 4.58 -3.51
C THR A 114 -11.51 3.21 -4.12
N ILE A 115 -12.35 2.73 -5.03
CA ILE A 115 -12.15 1.44 -5.73
C ILE A 115 -10.86 1.48 -6.55
N ILE A 116 -10.64 2.58 -7.30
CA ILE A 116 -9.41 2.78 -8.08
C ILE A 116 -8.18 2.79 -7.16
N ALA A 117 -8.27 3.46 -6.02
CA ALA A 117 -7.20 3.52 -5.02
C ALA A 117 -6.90 2.13 -4.41
N HIS A 118 -7.88 1.25 -4.26
CA HIS A 118 -7.65 -0.12 -3.79
C HIS A 118 -7.08 -1.02 -4.88
N ALA A 119 -7.56 -0.87 -6.12
CA ALA A 119 -7.06 -1.61 -7.28
C ALA A 119 -5.58 -1.31 -7.56
N THR A 120 -5.17 -0.04 -7.47
CA THR A 120 -3.76 0.37 -7.62
C THR A 120 -2.86 -0.23 -6.54
N LYS A 121 -3.31 -0.28 -5.28
CA LYS A 121 -2.57 -0.93 -4.18
C LYS A 121 -2.43 -2.43 -4.40
N LEU A 122 -3.50 -3.10 -4.83
CA LEU A 122 -3.47 -4.53 -5.18
C LEU A 122 -2.52 -4.79 -6.34
N LEU A 123 -2.57 -3.95 -7.39
CA LEU A 123 -1.65 -4.03 -8.53
C LEU A 123 -0.20 -3.87 -8.07
N GLY A 124 0.10 -2.87 -7.25
CA GLY A 124 1.43 -2.68 -6.65
C GLY A 124 1.89 -3.93 -5.91
N ALA A 125 1.06 -4.45 -4.99
CA ALA A 125 1.38 -5.65 -4.22
C ALA A 125 1.64 -6.87 -5.12
N TYR A 126 0.82 -7.06 -6.15
CA TYR A 126 0.95 -8.14 -7.12
C TYR A 126 2.27 -8.04 -7.91
N LEU A 127 2.59 -6.86 -8.44
CA LEU A 127 3.83 -6.63 -9.19
C LEU A 127 5.07 -6.82 -8.32
N GLY A 128 5.04 -6.35 -7.06
CA GLY A 128 6.13 -6.54 -6.11
C GLY A 128 6.36 -8.02 -5.78
N ALA A 129 5.27 -8.76 -5.59
CA ALA A 129 5.31 -10.21 -5.39
C ALA A 129 5.91 -10.96 -6.59
N LEU A 130 5.49 -10.62 -7.81
CA LEU A 130 6.02 -11.22 -9.03
C LEU A 130 7.53 -11.02 -9.17
N LEU A 131 8.02 -9.81 -8.89
CA LEU A 131 9.45 -9.53 -8.95
C LEU A 131 10.24 -10.36 -7.93
N ALA A 132 9.73 -10.50 -6.71
CA ALA A 132 10.40 -11.31 -5.69
C ALA A 132 10.43 -12.80 -6.05
N ILE A 133 9.36 -13.33 -6.67
CA ILE A 133 9.32 -14.71 -7.16
C ILE A 133 10.38 -14.92 -8.24
N LYS A 134 10.46 -14.02 -9.24
CA LYS A 134 11.46 -14.09 -10.31
C LYS A 134 12.90 -14.11 -9.77
N GLN A 135 13.20 -13.24 -8.80
CA GLN A 135 14.53 -13.19 -8.18
C GLN A 135 14.85 -14.48 -7.40
N SER A 136 13.86 -15.09 -6.75
CA SER A 136 14.06 -16.35 -6.02
C SER A 136 14.40 -17.52 -6.97
N SER A 137 13.78 -17.58 -8.16
CA SER A 137 14.08 -18.63 -9.15
C SER A 137 15.47 -18.49 -9.77
N GLU A 138 15.95 -17.26 -10.00
CA GLU A 138 17.27 -17.00 -10.56
C GLU A 138 18.40 -17.34 -9.55
N SER A 139 18.14 -17.18 -8.25
CA SER A 139 19.11 -17.45 -7.18
C SER A 139 19.33 -18.92 -6.83
N SER A 140 18.58 -19.84 -7.45
CA SER A 140 18.70 -21.28 -7.25
C SER A 140 19.28 -21.95 -8.51
N PRO A 141 20.58 -21.76 -8.83
CA PRO A 141 21.19 -22.47 -9.94
C PRO A 141 21.19 -23.97 -9.66
N ALA A 142 20.84 -24.73 -10.70
CA ALA A 142 20.66 -26.18 -10.72
C ALA A 142 21.76 -26.94 -9.95
N THR A 143 21.39 -27.53 -8.82
CA THR A 143 21.94 -28.83 -8.42
C THR A 143 21.07 -29.89 -9.10
N ALA A 144 21.33 -30.10 -10.38
CA ALA A 144 20.91 -31.30 -11.11
C ALA A 144 22.10 -32.26 -11.14
#